data_AF-A0A3B9JDQ5-F1
#
_entry.id   AF-A0A3B9JDQ5-F1
#
_cell.length_a   1.000
_cell.length_b   1.000
_cell.length_c   1.000
_cell.angle_alpha   90.00
_cell.angle_beta   90.00
_cell.angle_gamma   90.00
#
_symmetry.space_group_name_H-M   'P 1'
#
loop_
_entity.id
_entity.type
_entity.pdbx_description
1 polymer ?
#
loop_
_entity_poly.entity_id
_entity_poly.type
_entity_poly.pdbx_seq_one_letter_code
_entity_poly.pdbx_strand_id
1 'polypeptide(L)'
;MLFSIGLLIVIGYLSWRIAPRESEEDAHVHGAGQVGLLAALALFGVDYFTSYFYATGELMSALHPYGMQKYAYIAVAVIALANVVFGGLYIYSLGIFKQGGGSFAASMRYLGPSISLIVAVVLIQDYVLTIVVSSLSGVDQLLSIFGAYGINWFWHFAIGAGLALLTWFVTIRGRGESAQFVFMLLSIFVLLTIGMLIGLITALRNGVPPAPDEIIKEVSLGEALFHMLTASMKGMVALTGLEAMSDGIQFVIDQDAGIVAWGKKRLPRLQKVWDFYSGKPGIGRIVQTSFIFYGGITTTFLTYFSIHFNVFDGTFGRTLVGNLAF
;
A
#
# COMPACT_ATOMS: atom_id res chain seq x y z
N MET A 1 -16.94 -22.68 -2.19
CA MET A 1 -16.95 -21.80 -3.39
C MET A 1 -18.15 -20.86 -3.44
N LEU A 2 -19.39 -21.35 -3.45
CA LEU A 2 -20.60 -20.49 -3.51
C LEU A 2 -20.72 -19.50 -2.34
N PHE A 3 -20.39 -19.92 -1.12
CA PHE A 3 -20.36 -19.03 0.05
C PHE A 3 -19.37 -17.86 -0.12
N SER A 4 -18.14 -18.15 -0.58
CA SER A 4 -17.11 -17.13 -0.81
C SER A 4 -17.51 -16.15 -1.90
N ILE A 5 -18.10 -16.64 -3.00
CA ILE A 5 -18.63 -15.81 -4.08
C ILE A 5 -19.77 -14.93 -3.55
N GLY A 6 -20.70 -15.50 -2.77
CA GLY A 6 -21.79 -14.76 -2.14
C GLY A 6 -21.28 -13.67 -1.18
N LEU A 7 -20.28 -13.98 -0.36
CA LEU A 7 -19.65 -13.03 0.56
C LEU A 7 -19.00 -11.86 -0.20
N LEU A 8 -18.28 -12.15 -1.29
CA LEU A 8 -17.68 -11.12 -2.15
C LEU A 8 -18.76 -10.23 -2.80
N ILE A 9 -19.87 -10.80 -3.27
CA ILE A 9 -20.98 -10.04 -3.83
C ILE A 9 -21.61 -9.13 -2.76
N VAL A 10 -21.89 -9.67 -1.57
CA VAL A 10 -22.47 -8.89 -0.46
C VAL A 10 -21.56 -7.73 -0.07
N ILE A 11 -20.26 -7.97 0.04
CA ILE A 11 -19.31 -6.93 0.44
C ILE A 11 -19.09 -5.93 -0.68
N GLY A 12 -18.97 -6.38 -1.93
CA GLY A 12 -18.93 -5.48 -3.08
C GLY A 12 -20.15 -4.55 -3.11
N TYR A 13 -21.34 -5.09 -2.87
CA TYR A 13 -22.58 -4.32 -2.78
C TYR A 13 -22.60 -3.35 -1.60
N LEU A 14 -22.24 -3.81 -0.39
CA LEU A 14 -22.20 -2.95 0.81
C LEU A 14 -21.16 -1.85 0.67
N SER A 15 -19.97 -2.17 0.19
CA SER A 15 -18.90 -1.22 -0.05
C SER A 15 -19.29 -0.21 -1.12
N TRP A 16 -19.94 -0.61 -2.21
CA TRP A 16 -20.46 0.31 -3.22
C TRP A 16 -21.56 1.23 -2.67
N ARG A 17 -22.37 0.75 -1.72
CA ARG A 17 -23.42 1.54 -1.07
C ARG A 17 -22.86 2.55 -0.06
N ILE A 18 -21.78 2.20 0.64
CA ILE A 18 -21.08 3.04 1.62
C ILE A 18 -20.06 3.96 0.93
N ALA A 19 -19.66 3.62 -0.29
CA ALA A 19 -18.63 4.33 -1.03
C ALA A 19 -18.97 5.82 -1.11
N PRO A 20 -17.97 6.69 -0.83
CA PRO A 20 -18.17 8.13 -0.84
C PRO A 20 -18.62 8.58 -2.23
N ARG A 21 -19.76 9.27 -2.29
CA ARG A 21 -20.32 9.82 -3.53
C ARG A 21 -20.10 11.31 -3.58
N GLU A 22 -19.73 11.81 -4.76
CA GLU A 22 -19.71 13.24 -5.00
C GLU A 22 -21.16 13.72 -5.12
N SER A 23 -21.60 14.60 -4.22
CA SER A 23 -22.90 15.26 -4.35
C SER A 23 -22.72 16.63 -5.01
N GLU A 24 -23.69 17.07 -5.81
CA GLU A 24 -23.64 18.41 -6.42
C GLU A 24 -23.58 19.51 -5.34
N GLU A 25 -24.22 19.28 -4.19
CA GLU A 25 -24.20 20.18 -3.04
C GLU A 25 -22.80 20.26 -2.40
N ASP A 26 -22.11 19.14 -2.23
CA ASP A 26 -20.72 19.11 -1.75
C ASP A 26 -19.75 19.75 -2.77
N ALA A 27 -19.98 19.58 -4.06
CA ALA A 27 -19.20 20.23 -5.10
C ALA A 27 -19.38 21.77 -5.10
N HIS A 28 -20.57 22.25 -4.72
CA HIS A 28 -20.83 23.68 -4.55
C HIS A 28 -20.21 24.25 -3.26
N VAL A 29 -20.18 23.49 -2.17
CA VAL A 29 -19.66 23.95 -0.86
C VAL A 29 -18.14 23.84 -0.78
N HIS A 30 -17.56 22.76 -1.31
CA HIS A 30 -16.15 22.44 -1.16
C HIS A 30 -15.36 22.63 -2.47
N GLY A 31 -16.04 22.74 -3.62
CA GLY A 31 -15.42 22.73 -4.94
C GLY A 31 -15.41 21.32 -5.52
N ALA A 32 -15.61 21.22 -6.84
CA ALA A 32 -15.68 19.95 -7.54
C ALA A 32 -14.43 19.08 -7.31
N GLY A 33 -14.66 17.81 -6.99
CA GLY A 33 -13.63 16.79 -6.79
C GLY A 33 -12.94 16.79 -5.44
N GLN A 34 -13.47 17.47 -4.40
CA GLN A 34 -12.94 17.36 -3.05
C GLN A 34 -13.47 16.12 -2.31
N VAL A 35 -12.59 15.48 -1.54
CA VAL A 35 -12.84 14.18 -0.89
C VAL A 35 -12.71 14.25 0.64
N GLY A 36 -13.62 13.57 1.33
CA GLY A 36 -13.58 13.37 2.79
C GLY A 36 -12.61 12.25 3.22
N LEU A 37 -12.49 12.01 4.53
CA LEU A 37 -11.49 11.09 5.10
C LEU A 37 -11.50 9.68 4.46
N LEU A 38 -12.66 9.05 4.32
CA LEU A 38 -12.74 7.68 3.78
C LEU A 38 -12.36 7.61 2.30
N ALA A 39 -12.75 8.62 1.52
CA ALA A 39 -12.36 8.75 0.11
C ALA A 39 -10.87 9.06 -0.02
N ALA A 40 -10.31 9.94 0.82
CA ALA A 40 -8.89 10.26 0.84
C ALA A 40 -8.05 9.03 1.22
N LEU A 41 -8.47 8.27 2.23
CA LEU A 41 -7.82 7.02 2.62
C LEU A 41 -7.85 5.99 1.48
N ALA A 42 -8.97 5.89 0.75
CA ALA A 42 -9.06 4.97 -0.37
C ALA A 42 -8.22 5.41 -1.56
N LEU A 43 -8.32 6.67 -1.97
CA LEU A 43 -7.66 7.16 -3.18
C LEU A 43 -6.15 7.27 -3.01
N PHE A 44 -5.68 7.76 -1.86
CA PHE A 44 -4.26 7.99 -1.60
C PHE A 44 -3.59 6.87 -0.79
N GLY A 45 -4.38 5.99 -0.16
CA GLY A 45 -3.83 4.87 0.61
C GLY A 45 -3.60 3.60 -0.18
N VAL A 46 -4.23 3.42 -1.35
CA VAL A 46 -4.08 2.16 -2.12
C VAL A 46 -2.64 1.91 -2.54
N ASP A 47 -1.95 2.94 -3.01
CA ASP A 47 -0.53 2.86 -3.38
C ASP A 47 0.31 2.35 -2.19
N TYR A 48 0.16 3.02 -1.05
CA TYR A 48 0.82 2.64 0.19
C TYR A 48 0.45 1.23 0.67
N PHE A 49 -0.84 0.88 0.73
CA PHE A 49 -1.29 -0.40 1.29
C PHE A 49 -0.86 -1.61 0.47
N THR A 50 -0.87 -1.46 -0.86
CA THR A 50 -0.48 -2.55 -1.78
C THR A 50 1.02 -2.75 -1.84
N SER A 51 1.82 -1.68 -1.64
CA SER A 51 3.29 -1.72 -1.63
C SER A 51 3.87 -2.76 -0.68
N TYR A 52 3.27 -2.93 0.49
CA TYR A 52 3.73 -3.88 1.50
C TYR A 52 3.66 -5.35 1.07
N PHE A 53 2.69 -5.72 0.23
CA PHE A 53 2.49 -7.11 -0.16
C PHE A 53 3.57 -7.56 -1.14
N TYR A 54 3.82 -6.79 -2.20
CA TYR A 54 4.84 -7.14 -3.17
C TYR A 54 6.25 -6.83 -2.68
N ALA A 55 6.47 -5.76 -1.92
CA ALA A 55 7.79 -5.46 -1.36
C ALA A 55 8.25 -6.54 -0.36
N THR A 56 7.32 -7.12 0.41
CA THR A 56 7.68 -8.23 1.30
C THR A 56 8.02 -9.50 0.50
N GLY A 57 7.27 -9.80 -0.57
CA GLY A 57 7.62 -10.89 -1.50
C GLY A 57 9.04 -10.73 -2.04
N GLU A 58 9.32 -9.56 -2.64
CA GLU A 58 10.62 -9.22 -3.21
C GLU A 58 11.77 -9.25 -2.20
N LEU A 59 11.54 -8.76 -0.97
CA LEU A 59 12.49 -8.84 0.14
C LEU A 59 12.83 -10.30 0.45
N MET A 60 11.81 -11.15 0.64
CA MET A 60 12.02 -12.55 1.01
C MET A 60 12.65 -13.35 -0.14
N SER A 61 12.25 -13.08 -1.38
CA SER A 61 12.80 -13.69 -2.60
C SER A 61 14.28 -13.34 -2.83
N ALA A 62 14.75 -12.21 -2.29
CA ALA A 62 16.17 -11.86 -2.29
C ALA A 62 16.96 -12.54 -1.15
N LEU A 63 16.33 -12.85 -0.02
CA LEU A 63 16.98 -13.44 1.16
C LEU A 63 17.00 -14.98 1.13
N HIS A 64 15.89 -15.60 0.73
CA HIS A 64 15.67 -17.04 0.85
C HIS A 64 16.66 -17.92 0.07
N PRO A 65 17.02 -17.62 -1.19
CA PRO A 65 17.94 -18.47 -1.97
C PRO A 65 19.31 -18.71 -1.31
N TYR A 66 19.68 -17.86 -0.35
CA TYR A 66 20.96 -17.86 0.37
C TYR A 66 20.83 -18.22 1.85
N GLY A 67 19.66 -18.71 2.29
CA GLY A 67 19.44 -19.04 3.70
C GLY A 67 19.45 -17.81 4.63
N MET A 68 19.24 -16.60 4.08
CA MET A 68 19.29 -15.33 4.80
C MET A 68 17.94 -14.88 5.35
N GLN A 69 16.86 -15.61 5.09
CA GLN A 69 15.52 -15.33 5.62
C GLN A 69 15.49 -15.28 7.15
N LYS A 70 16.44 -15.95 7.83
CA LYS A 70 16.65 -15.83 9.29
C LYS A 70 16.97 -14.41 9.78
N TYR A 71 17.51 -13.57 8.90
CA TYR A 71 17.82 -12.16 9.18
C TYR A 71 16.72 -11.21 8.71
N ALA A 72 15.62 -11.71 8.14
CA ALA A 72 14.55 -10.87 7.58
C ALA A 72 13.99 -9.90 8.62
N TYR A 73 13.88 -10.29 9.90
CA TYR A 73 13.39 -9.42 10.96
C TYR A 73 14.25 -8.17 11.20
N ILE A 74 15.54 -8.19 10.84
CA ILE A 74 16.39 -6.98 10.85
C ILE A 74 15.90 -6.01 9.78
N ALA A 75 15.68 -6.50 8.55
CA ALA A 75 15.14 -5.69 7.47
C ALA A 75 13.74 -5.16 7.81
N VAL A 76 12.87 -5.99 8.40
CA VAL A 76 11.54 -5.57 8.87
C VAL A 76 11.64 -4.44 9.90
N ALA A 77 12.54 -4.56 10.89
CA ALA A 77 12.75 -3.50 11.88
C ALA A 77 13.24 -2.20 11.24
N VAL A 78 14.15 -2.28 10.27
CA VAL A 78 14.63 -1.10 9.52
C VAL A 78 13.50 -0.46 8.71
N ILE A 79 12.70 -1.26 7.99
CA ILE A 79 11.54 -0.76 7.21
C ILE A 79 10.51 -0.12 8.15
N ALA A 80 10.20 -0.75 9.29
CA ALA A 80 9.27 -0.21 10.26
C ALA A 80 9.77 1.12 10.87
N LEU A 81 11.06 1.20 11.19
CA LEU A 81 11.68 2.45 11.66
C LEU A 81 11.63 3.53 10.60
N ALA A 82 12.01 3.21 9.36
CA ALA A 82 11.94 4.14 8.24
C ALA A 82 10.51 4.63 8.00
N ASN A 83 9.52 3.73 8.11
CA ASN A 83 8.10 4.07 7.98
C ASN A 83 7.64 5.07 9.06
N VAL A 84 8.03 4.85 10.32
CA VAL A 84 7.71 5.78 11.41
C VAL A 84 8.39 7.14 11.18
N VAL A 85 9.67 7.14 10.78
CA VAL A 85 10.44 8.37 10.57
C VAL A 85 9.88 9.16 9.39
N PHE A 86 9.77 8.56 8.20
CA PHE A 86 9.27 9.24 7.01
C PHE A 86 7.78 9.58 7.12
N GLY A 87 6.96 8.68 7.66
CA GLY A 87 5.55 8.96 7.95
C GLY A 87 5.38 10.17 8.88
N GLY A 88 6.20 10.27 9.93
CA GLY A 88 6.24 11.43 10.83
C GLY A 88 6.63 12.73 10.11
N LEU A 89 7.61 12.67 9.20
CA LEU A 89 8.01 13.81 8.38
C LEU A 89 6.89 14.27 7.43
N TYR A 90 6.15 13.33 6.83
CA TYR A 90 4.97 13.67 6.01
C TYR A 90 3.85 14.29 6.84
N ILE A 91 3.54 13.75 8.03
CA ILE A 91 2.57 14.34 8.98
C ILE A 91 2.88 15.82 9.26
N TYR A 92 4.16 16.14 9.44
CA TYR A 92 4.63 17.50 9.63
C TYR A 92 4.47 18.34 8.36
N SER A 93 4.94 17.82 7.22
CA SER A 93 4.88 18.47 5.91
C SER A 93 3.45 18.90 5.52
N LEU A 94 2.45 18.05 5.77
CA LEU A 94 1.03 18.36 5.51
C LEU A 94 0.53 19.62 6.23
N GLY A 95 1.14 19.98 7.37
CA GLY A 95 0.83 21.21 8.08
C GLY A 95 1.33 22.47 7.40
N ILE A 96 2.47 22.37 6.69
CA ILE A 96 3.15 23.48 6.02
C ILE A 96 2.63 23.63 4.58
N PHE A 97 2.47 22.52 3.86
CA PHE A 97 2.15 22.47 2.43
C PHE A 97 0.68 22.10 2.18
N LYS A 98 -0.24 22.91 2.73
CA LYS A 98 -1.70 22.66 2.61
C LYS A 98 -2.25 22.74 1.19
N GLN A 99 -1.52 23.42 0.30
CA GLN A 99 -1.88 23.60 -1.11
C GLN A 99 -1.51 22.37 -1.97
N GLY A 100 -0.86 21.35 -1.40
CA GLY A 100 -0.40 20.17 -2.12
C GLY A 100 0.91 20.40 -2.88
N GLY A 101 1.18 19.52 -3.85
CA GLY A 101 2.41 19.50 -4.64
C GLY A 101 3.63 18.88 -3.94
N GLY A 102 3.44 18.33 -2.74
CA GLY A 102 4.40 17.52 -1.99
C GLY A 102 5.86 17.96 -2.12
N SER A 103 6.71 17.03 -2.55
CA SER A 103 8.17 17.23 -2.65
C SER A 103 8.56 18.30 -3.68
N PHE A 104 7.76 18.50 -4.74
CA PHE A 104 8.00 19.58 -5.71
C PHE A 104 7.77 20.96 -5.08
N ALA A 105 6.65 21.15 -4.38
CA ALA A 105 6.35 22.42 -3.72
C ALA A 105 7.39 22.74 -2.63
N ALA A 106 7.83 21.72 -1.89
CA ALA A 106 8.87 21.87 -0.87
C ALA A 106 10.22 22.26 -1.46
N SER A 107 10.66 21.57 -2.53
CA SER A 107 11.93 21.86 -3.19
C SER A 107 11.90 23.23 -3.89
N MET A 108 10.79 23.62 -4.52
CA MET A 108 10.65 24.95 -5.12
C MET A 108 10.80 26.06 -4.05
N ARG A 109 10.20 25.87 -2.87
CA ARG A 109 10.25 26.85 -1.78
C ARG A 109 11.63 26.96 -1.12
N TYR A 110 12.35 25.85 -0.96
CA TYR A 110 13.55 25.82 -0.11
C TYR A 110 14.87 25.59 -0.85
N LEU A 111 14.84 24.97 -2.03
CA LEU A 111 16.04 24.56 -2.79
C LEU A 111 16.16 25.28 -4.14
N GLY A 112 15.10 25.95 -4.57
CA GLY A 112 15.06 26.76 -5.77
C GLY A 112 14.69 25.99 -7.05
N PRO A 113 14.53 26.71 -8.18
CA PRO A 113 13.92 26.16 -9.39
C PRO A 113 14.65 24.96 -9.99
N SER A 114 15.99 25.02 -10.07
CA SER A 114 16.78 23.96 -10.73
C SER A 114 16.63 22.61 -10.03
N ILE A 115 16.69 22.58 -8.69
CA ILE A 115 16.52 21.34 -7.92
C ILE A 115 15.06 20.88 -7.99
N SER A 116 14.10 21.81 -7.97
CA SER A 116 12.68 21.44 -8.08
C SER A 116 12.34 20.77 -9.41
N LEU A 117 13.00 21.14 -10.52
CA LEU A 117 12.82 20.47 -11.81
C LEU A 117 13.33 19.02 -11.77
N ILE A 118 14.45 18.77 -11.09
CA ILE A 118 14.96 17.40 -10.88
C ILE A 118 13.93 16.61 -10.07
N VAL A 119 13.40 17.18 -8.98
CA VAL A 119 12.36 16.54 -8.17
C VAL A 119 11.11 16.24 -8.99
N ALA A 120 10.66 17.17 -9.85
CA ALA A 120 9.51 16.93 -10.72
C ALA A 120 9.74 15.76 -11.69
N VAL A 121 10.91 15.67 -12.31
CA VAL A 121 11.25 14.56 -13.22
C VAL A 121 11.29 13.23 -12.46
N VAL A 122 11.89 13.20 -11.27
CA VAL A 122 11.95 12.00 -10.42
C VAL A 122 10.55 11.57 -9.99
N LEU A 123 9.66 12.50 -9.61
CA LEU A 123 8.27 12.16 -9.26
C LEU A 123 7.48 11.62 -10.45
N ILE A 124 7.68 12.14 -11.67
CA ILE A 124 7.02 11.59 -12.86
C ILE A 124 7.51 10.15 -13.13
N GLN A 125 8.80 9.89 -12.96
CA GLN A 125 9.35 8.54 -13.10
C GLN A 125 8.78 7.60 -12.04
N ASP A 126 8.69 8.06 -10.79
CA ASP A 126 8.09 7.33 -9.67
C ASP A 126 6.65 6.91 -10.02
N TYR A 127 5.79 7.85 -10.42
CA TYR A 127 4.42 7.52 -10.80
C TYR A 127 4.30 6.53 -11.96
N VAL A 128 5.16 6.66 -12.99
CA VAL A 128 5.17 5.71 -14.12
C VAL A 128 5.60 4.33 -13.64
N LEU A 129 6.66 4.25 -12.82
CA LEU A 129 7.16 2.98 -12.30
C LEU A 129 6.19 2.34 -11.33
N THR A 130 5.47 3.10 -10.50
CA THR A 130 4.41 2.60 -9.63
C THR A 130 3.32 1.92 -10.45
N ILE A 131 2.82 2.56 -11.52
CA ILE A 131 1.82 1.94 -12.40
C ILE A 131 2.35 0.62 -12.99
N VAL A 132 3.61 0.60 -13.45
CA VAL A 132 4.23 -0.60 -14.04
C VAL A 132 4.38 -1.71 -13.01
N VAL A 133 4.99 -1.43 -11.87
CA VAL A 133 5.29 -2.41 -10.81
C VAL A 133 4.00 -2.95 -10.20
N SER A 134 3.03 -2.09 -9.86
CA SER A 134 1.76 -2.53 -9.30
C SER A 134 0.96 -3.39 -10.29
N SER A 135 0.96 -3.02 -11.58
CA SER A 135 0.25 -3.80 -12.60
C SER A 135 0.89 -5.17 -12.80
N LEU A 136 2.20 -5.24 -12.95
CA LEU A 136 2.93 -6.50 -13.15
C LEU A 136 2.87 -7.41 -11.91
N SER A 137 3.00 -6.84 -10.70
CA SER A 137 2.78 -7.62 -9.47
C SER A 137 1.35 -8.13 -9.35
N GLY A 138 0.36 -7.35 -9.79
CA GLY A 138 -1.03 -7.78 -9.90
C GLY A 138 -1.20 -8.97 -10.85
N VAL A 139 -0.47 -8.98 -11.98
CA VAL A 139 -0.43 -10.13 -12.89
C VAL A 139 0.13 -11.36 -12.20
N ASP A 140 1.24 -11.23 -11.46
CA ASP A 140 1.85 -12.36 -10.75
C ASP A 140 0.89 -12.99 -9.73
N GLN A 141 0.16 -12.14 -8.98
CA GLN A 141 -0.86 -12.58 -8.05
C GLN A 141 -2.02 -13.27 -8.76
N LEU A 142 -2.49 -12.71 -9.88
CA LEU A 142 -3.56 -13.30 -10.69
C LEU A 142 -3.15 -14.67 -11.24
N LEU A 143 -1.95 -14.78 -11.81
CA LEU A 143 -1.43 -16.01 -12.40
C LEU A 143 -1.18 -17.10 -11.35
N SER A 144 -0.86 -16.72 -10.11
CA SER A 144 -0.73 -17.66 -8.99
C SER A 144 -2.01 -18.44 -8.70
N ILE A 145 -3.18 -17.83 -8.91
CA ILE A 145 -4.49 -18.48 -8.74
C ILE A 145 -4.66 -19.61 -9.78
N PHE A 146 -4.16 -19.39 -10.99
CA PHE A 146 -4.29 -20.33 -12.11
C PHE A 146 -3.12 -21.33 -12.19
N GLY A 147 -2.15 -21.28 -11.27
CA GLY A 147 -0.93 -22.09 -11.36
C GLY A 147 -0.09 -21.77 -12.60
N ALA A 148 -0.21 -20.55 -13.11
CA ALA A 148 0.46 -20.06 -14.32
C ALA A 148 1.56 -19.05 -13.99
N TYR A 149 2.12 -19.09 -12.78
CA TYR A 149 3.23 -18.21 -12.41
C TYR A 149 4.45 -18.48 -13.30
N GLY A 150 5.11 -17.42 -13.77
CA GLY A 150 6.26 -17.54 -14.68
C GLY A 150 5.90 -17.87 -16.14
N ILE A 151 4.70 -17.51 -16.60
CA ILE A 151 4.38 -17.56 -18.04
C ILE A 151 5.39 -16.75 -18.88
N ASN A 152 5.36 -16.98 -20.20
CA ASN A 152 6.17 -16.21 -21.13
C ASN A 152 5.98 -14.69 -20.94
N TRP A 153 7.10 -13.97 -20.90
CA TRP A 153 7.18 -12.52 -20.70
C TRP A 153 6.18 -11.73 -21.55
N PHE A 154 5.96 -12.12 -22.82
CA PHE A 154 5.04 -11.42 -23.70
C PHE A 154 3.60 -11.42 -23.17
N TRP A 155 3.13 -12.57 -22.69
CA TRP A 155 1.78 -12.70 -22.12
C TRP A 155 1.67 -12.02 -20.77
N HIS A 156 2.72 -12.12 -19.95
CA HIS A 156 2.80 -11.42 -18.66
C HIS A 156 2.67 -9.91 -18.85
N PHE A 157 3.47 -9.35 -19.75
CA PHE A 157 3.41 -7.95 -20.16
C PHE A 157 2.03 -7.57 -20.72
N ALA A 158 1.46 -8.38 -21.62
CA ALA A 158 0.18 -8.07 -22.25
C ALA A 158 -0.98 -7.98 -21.24
N ILE A 159 -1.02 -8.87 -20.25
CA ILE A 159 -2.02 -8.82 -19.17
C ILE A 159 -1.77 -7.58 -18.30
N GLY A 160 -0.51 -7.28 -17.95
CA GLY A 160 -0.15 -6.12 -17.15
C GLY A 160 -0.53 -4.81 -17.82
N ALA A 161 -0.25 -4.69 -19.12
CA ALA A 161 -0.69 -3.55 -19.93
C ALA A 161 -2.22 -3.45 -20.00
N GLY A 162 -2.93 -4.58 -20.08
CA GLY A 162 -4.38 -4.62 -20.00
C GLY A 162 -4.93 -4.12 -18.67
N LEU A 163 -4.32 -4.51 -17.54
CA LEU A 163 -4.67 -4.01 -16.21
C LEU A 163 -4.41 -2.51 -16.08
N ALA A 164 -3.27 -2.01 -16.59
CA ALA A 164 -2.95 -0.59 -16.61
C ALA A 164 -3.93 0.22 -17.49
N LEU A 165 -4.37 -0.34 -18.62
CA LEU A 165 -5.40 0.29 -19.47
C LEU A 165 -6.76 0.34 -18.78
N LEU A 166 -7.11 -0.70 -18.00
CA LEU A 166 -8.34 -0.72 -17.22
C LEU A 166 -8.33 0.36 -16.13
N THR A 167 -7.23 0.49 -15.37
CA THR A 167 -7.11 1.53 -14.33
C THR A 167 -7.09 2.92 -14.95
N TRP A 168 -6.43 3.10 -16.09
CA TRP A 168 -6.47 4.34 -16.85
C TRP A 168 -7.91 4.68 -17.28
N PHE A 169 -8.66 3.70 -17.81
CA PHE A 169 -10.05 3.89 -18.23
C PHE A 169 -10.97 4.32 -17.09
N VAL A 170 -10.79 3.75 -15.89
CA VAL A 170 -11.52 4.19 -14.69
C VAL A 170 -11.13 5.62 -14.31
N THR A 171 -9.83 5.94 -14.37
CA THR A 171 -9.30 7.24 -13.95
C THR A 171 -9.81 8.41 -14.81
N ILE A 172 -9.95 8.20 -16.13
CA ILE A 172 -10.45 9.24 -17.04
C ILE A 172 -11.94 9.55 -16.89
N ARG A 173 -12.72 8.70 -16.19
CA ARG A 173 -14.16 8.94 -15.96
C ARG A 173 -14.44 10.01 -14.89
N GLY A 174 -13.43 10.37 -14.10
CA GLY A 174 -13.53 11.41 -13.09
C GLY A 174 -13.22 10.91 -11.69
N ARG A 175 -12.88 11.85 -10.80
CA ARG A 175 -12.37 11.57 -9.46
C ARG A 175 -13.43 10.93 -8.55
N GLY A 176 -14.68 11.38 -8.62
CA GLY A 176 -15.78 10.80 -7.84
C GLY A 176 -16.03 9.33 -8.17
N GLU A 177 -16.15 8.99 -9.46
CA GLU A 177 -16.31 7.58 -9.89
C GLU A 177 -15.09 6.73 -9.54
N SER A 178 -13.89 7.28 -9.76
CA SER A 178 -12.63 6.62 -9.39
C SER A 178 -12.59 6.32 -7.89
N ALA A 179 -12.91 7.29 -7.03
CA ALA A 179 -12.91 7.11 -5.58
C ALA A 179 -13.90 6.03 -5.14
N GLN A 180 -15.09 5.94 -5.74
CA GLN A 180 -16.05 4.88 -5.43
C GLN A 180 -15.53 3.49 -5.81
N PHE A 181 -15.02 3.36 -7.03
CA PHE A 181 -14.49 2.09 -7.52
C PHE A 181 -13.28 1.63 -6.70
N VAL A 182 -12.35 2.54 -6.43
CA VAL A 182 -11.16 2.29 -5.62
C VAL A 182 -11.53 1.95 -4.17
N PHE A 183 -12.51 2.64 -3.57
CA PHE A 183 -12.99 2.32 -2.22
C PHE A 183 -13.58 0.90 -2.14
N MET A 184 -14.34 0.50 -3.16
CA MET A 184 -14.88 -0.85 -3.25
C MET A 184 -13.75 -1.89 -3.34
N LEU A 185 -12.78 -1.68 -4.23
CA LEU A 185 -11.63 -2.59 -4.37
C LEU A 185 -10.80 -2.67 -3.09
N LEU A 186 -10.54 -1.53 -2.44
CA LEU A 186 -9.80 -1.51 -1.18
C LEU A 186 -10.55 -2.25 -0.07
N SER A 187 -11.88 -2.14 -0.03
CA SER A 187 -12.69 -2.88 0.95
C SER A 187 -12.58 -4.40 0.75
N ILE A 188 -12.62 -4.85 -0.50
CA ILE A 188 -12.42 -6.26 -0.86
C ILE A 188 -11.00 -6.70 -0.49
N PHE A 189 -9.99 -5.88 -0.78
CA PHE A 189 -8.60 -6.15 -0.41
C PHE A 189 -8.41 -6.31 1.11
N VAL A 190 -8.98 -5.41 1.91
CA VAL A 190 -8.92 -5.50 3.39
C VAL A 190 -9.61 -6.77 3.88
N LEU A 191 -10.78 -7.11 3.33
CA LEU A 191 -11.46 -8.36 3.66
C LEU A 191 -10.59 -9.58 3.36
N LEU A 192 -10.02 -9.67 2.16
CA LEU A 192 -9.21 -10.81 1.74
C LEU A 192 -7.95 -10.92 2.60
N THR A 193 -7.33 -9.80 2.96
CA THR A 193 -6.21 -9.74 3.91
C THR A 193 -6.60 -10.30 5.27
N ILE A 194 -7.73 -9.89 5.83
CA ILE A 194 -8.24 -10.41 7.11
C ILE A 194 -8.56 -11.90 7.00
N GLY A 195 -9.18 -12.33 5.90
CA GLY A 195 -9.49 -13.74 5.63
C GLY A 195 -8.22 -14.61 5.60
N MET A 196 -7.18 -14.14 4.90
CA MET A 196 -5.88 -14.79 4.85
C MET A 196 -5.24 -14.87 6.25
N LEU A 197 -5.26 -13.79 7.02
CA LEU A 197 -4.76 -13.78 8.40
C LEU A 197 -5.46 -14.83 9.28
N ILE A 198 -6.80 -14.89 9.23
CA ILE A 198 -7.58 -15.88 10.00
C ILE A 198 -7.23 -17.31 9.53
N GLY A 199 -7.11 -17.52 8.22
CA GLY A 199 -6.70 -18.80 7.63
C GLY A 199 -5.34 -19.26 8.13
N LEU A 200 -4.33 -18.38 8.08
CA LEU A 200 -2.97 -18.64 8.53
C LEU A 200 -2.88 -18.94 10.04
N ILE A 201 -3.62 -18.19 10.88
CA ILE A 201 -3.70 -18.48 12.32
C ILE A 201 -4.34 -19.85 12.57
N THR A 202 -5.35 -20.21 11.77
CA THR A 202 -6.02 -21.51 11.86
C THR A 202 -5.09 -22.65 11.43
N ALA A 203 -4.34 -22.47 10.33
CA ALA A 203 -3.33 -23.41 9.85
C ALA A 203 -2.23 -23.64 10.91
N LEU A 204 -1.76 -22.58 11.54
CA LEU A 204 -0.78 -22.64 12.64
C LEU A 204 -1.32 -23.47 13.82
N ARG A 205 -2.57 -23.24 14.23
CA ARG A 205 -3.20 -23.99 15.34
C ARG A 205 -3.43 -25.46 15.00
N ASN A 206 -3.69 -25.76 13.73
CA ASN A 206 -3.91 -27.12 13.25
C ASN A 206 -2.60 -27.86 12.92
N GLY A 207 -1.44 -27.23 13.08
CA GLY A 207 -0.14 -27.85 12.85
C GLY A 207 0.13 -28.20 11.39
N VAL A 208 -0.33 -27.37 10.45
CA VAL A 208 -0.02 -27.56 9.02
C VAL A 208 1.50 -27.52 8.83
N PRO A 209 2.11 -28.54 8.21
CA PRO A 209 3.56 -28.60 8.06
C PRO A 209 4.07 -27.54 7.08
N PRO A 210 5.31 -27.05 7.24
CA PRO A 210 5.96 -26.18 6.28
C PRO A 210 6.21 -26.88 4.95
N ALA A 211 6.40 -26.10 3.88
CA ALA A 211 6.86 -26.60 2.60
C ALA A 211 8.27 -27.24 2.73
N PRO A 212 8.61 -28.19 1.84
CA PRO A 212 9.92 -28.83 1.86
C PRO A 212 11.07 -27.83 1.72
N ASP A 213 12.19 -28.11 2.38
CA ASP A 213 13.38 -27.28 2.27
C ASP A 213 13.91 -27.22 0.84
N GLU A 214 14.19 -26.00 0.39
CA GLU A 214 14.86 -25.76 -0.88
C GLU A 214 16.38 -25.80 -0.71
N ILE A 215 17.10 -26.13 -1.78
CA ILE A 215 18.56 -26.18 -1.77
C ILE A 215 19.12 -24.76 -1.61
N ILE A 216 19.76 -24.50 -0.47
CA ILE A 216 20.45 -23.24 -0.21
C ILE A 216 21.69 -23.16 -1.10
N LYS A 217 21.86 -22.03 -1.80
CA LYS A 217 23.07 -21.76 -2.56
C LYS A 217 24.15 -21.24 -1.62
N GLU A 218 25.28 -21.94 -1.55
CA GLU A 218 26.49 -21.39 -0.93
C GLU A 218 27.01 -20.23 -1.78
N VAL A 219 27.30 -19.11 -1.14
CA VAL A 219 27.80 -17.90 -1.79
C VAL A 219 28.99 -17.34 -1.04
N SER A 220 29.86 -16.65 -1.78
CA SER A 220 30.96 -15.89 -1.19
C SER A 220 30.43 -14.75 -0.31
N LEU A 221 31.28 -14.23 0.58
CA LEU A 221 30.93 -13.07 1.42
C LEU A 221 30.54 -11.84 0.58
N GLY A 222 31.17 -11.64 -0.58
CA GLY A 222 30.88 -10.51 -1.46
C GLY A 222 29.48 -10.61 -2.08
N GLU A 223 29.12 -11.79 -2.59
CA GLU A 223 27.77 -12.08 -3.10
C GLU A 223 26.73 -11.95 -1.98
N ALA A 224 27.03 -12.48 -0.79
CA ALA A 224 26.18 -12.36 0.38
C ALA A 224 25.86 -10.90 0.75
N LEU A 225 26.88 -10.03 0.77
CA LEU A 225 26.70 -8.60 1.02
C LEU A 225 25.90 -7.90 -0.09
N PHE A 226 26.15 -8.25 -1.35
CA PHE A 226 25.40 -7.72 -2.49
C PHE A 226 23.92 -8.12 -2.45
N HIS A 227 23.62 -9.37 -2.09
CA HIS A 227 22.25 -9.85 -1.92
C HIS A 227 21.56 -9.20 -0.72
N MET A 228 22.28 -8.97 0.38
CA MET A 228 21.72 -8.24 1.53
C MET A 228 21.38 -6.79 1.16
N LEU A 229 22.24 -6.12 0.39
CA LEU A 229 21.94 -4.78 -0.16
C LEU A 229 20.72 -4.83 -1.09
N THR A 230 20.67 -5.81 -2.00
CA THR A 230 19.54 -6.00 -2.93
C THR A 230 18.23 -6.23 -2.18
N ALA A 231 18.24 -7.10 -1.17
CA ALA A 231 17.10 -7.39 -0.31
C ALA A 231 16.64 -6.13 0.43
N SER A 232 17.57 -5.36 0.97
CA SER A 232 17.28 -4.10 1.67
C SER A 232 16.63 -3.08 0.72
N MET A 233 17.17 -2.92 -0.49
CA MET A 233 16.60 -2.02 -1.50
C MET A 233 15.21 -2.45 -1.94
N LYS A 234 15.00 -3.74 -2.20
CA LYS A 234 13.68 -4.32 -2.52
C LYS A 234 12.67 -4.12 -1.40
N GLY A 235 13.09 -4.30 -0.15
CA GLY A 235 12.24 -4.08 1.02
C GLY A 235 11.86 -2.61 1.25
N MET A 236 12.74 -1.66 0.92
CA MET A 236 12.44 -0.22 1.04
C MET A 236 11.32 0.24 0.09
N VAL A 237 11.03 -0.51 -0.97
CA VAL A 237 9.86 -0.26 -1.83
C VAL A 237 8.54 -0.29 -1.02
N ALA A 238 8.51 -0.94 0.14
CA ALA A 238 7.34 -0.89 1.03
C ALA A 238 6.96 0.53 1.48
N LEU A 239 7.88 1.51 1.36
CA LEU A 239 7.67 2.89 1.80
C LEU A 239 7.11 3.80 0.69
N THR A 240 6.96 3.30 -0.54
CA THR A 240 6.32 4.05 -1.63
C THR A 240 4.84 4.27 -1.33
N GLY A 241 4.27 5.36 -1.84
CA GLY A 241 2.90 5.78 -1.55
C GLY A 241 2.75 6.64 -0.29
N LEU A 242 3.80 6.83 0.51
CA LEU A 242 3.77 7.77 1.65
C LEU A 242 3.56 9.23 1.16
N GLU A 243 4.06 9.54 -0.03
CA GLU A 243 3.96 10.84 -0.70
C GLU A 243 2.55 11.11 -1.26
N ALA A 244 1.78 10.08 -1.59
CA ALA A 244 0.49 10.20 -2.28
C ALA A 244 -0.50 11.12 -1.53
N MET A 245 -0.54 11.02 -0.20
CA MET A 245 -1.38 11.90 0.63
C MET A 245 -0.86 13.35 0.61
N SER A 246 0.46 13.55 0.55
CA SER A 246 1.08 14.88 0.51
C SER A 246 0.86 15.60 -0.81
N ASP A 247 0.84 14.86 -1.92
CA ASP A 247 0.51 15.39 -3.25
C ASP A 247 -1.00 15.65 -3.39
N GLY A 248 -1.78 14.73 -2.83
CA GLY A 248 -3.23 14.70 -2.87
C GLY A 248 -3.96 15.61 -1.89
N ILE A 249 -3.27 16.19 -0.88
CA ILE A 249 -3.92 16.98 0.17
C ILE A 249 -4.78 18.11 -0.40
N GLN A 250 -4.41 18.70 -1.54
CA GLN A 250 -5.20 19.75 -2.20
C GLN A 250 -6.63 19.32 -2.53
N PHE A 251 -6.87 18.04 -2.75
CA PHE A 251 -8.18 17.46 -3.05
C PHE A 251 -8.97 17.10 -1.80
N VAL A 252 -8.45 17.34 -0.60
CA VAL A 252 -9.16 17.07 0.64
C VAL A 252 -9.99 18.26 1.07
N ILE A 253 -11.21 17.97 1.54
CA ILE A 253 -12.12 18.96 2.12
C ILE A 253 -11.52 19.62 3.37
N ASP A 254 -11.78 20.92 3.54
CA ASP A 254 -11.35 21.65 4.74
C ASP A 254 -12.39 21.57 5.86
N GLN A 255 -12.56 20.35 6.40
CA GLN A 255 -13.40 20.11 7.57
C GLN A 255 -12.76 19.11 8.53
N ASP A 256 -13.21 19.14 9.78
CA ASP A 256 -12.83 18.12 10.76
C ASP A 256 -13.41 16.75 10.37
N ALA A 257 -12.57 15.72 10.40
CA ALA A 257 -13.06 14.35 10.29
C ALA A 257 -14.06 14.04 11.42
N GLY A 258 -15.05 13.19 11.16
CA GLY A 258 -16.09 12.86 12.14
C GLY A 258 -15.55 12.40 13.51
N ILE A 259 -14.44 11.65 13.51
CA ILE A 259 -13.77 11.22 14.75
C ILE A 259 -13.18 12.39 15.55
N VAL A 260 -12.69 13.43 14.86
CA VAL A 260 -12.11 14.64 15.46
C VAL A 260 -13.22 15.53 16.00
N ALA A 261 -14.29 15.73 15.22
CA ALA A 261 -15.46 16.48 15.67
C ALA A 261 -16.11 15.84 16.91
N TRP A 262 -16.24 14.51 16.91
CA TRP A 262 -16.69 13.75 18.09
C TRP A 262 -15.72 13.90 19.27
N GLY A 263 -14.41 13.81 19.00
CA GLY A 263 -13.35 13.93 20.00
C GLY A 263 -13.34 15.28 20.71
N LYS A 264 -13.44 16.38 19.97
CA LYS A 264 -13.57 17.74 20.52
C LYS A 264 -14.78 17.87 21.46
N LYS A 265 -15.89 17.21 21.13
CA LYS A 265 -17.12 17.25 21.93
C LYS A 265 -17.08 16.36 23.17
N ARG A 266 -16.50 15.16 23.07
CA ARG A 266 -16.58 14.11 24.12
C ARG A 266 -15.33 14.01 24.99
N LEU A 267 -14.17 14.44 24.49
CA LEU A 267 -12.86 14.28 25.12
C LEU A 267 -12.08 15.61 25.14
N PRO A 268 -12.59 16.64 25.84
CA PRO A 268 -11.97 17.97 25.84
C PRO A 268 -10.58 17.99 26.50
N ARG A 269 -10.26 16.99 27.34
CA ARG A 269 -8.90 16.84 27.91
C ARG A 269 -7.82 16.61 26.86
N LEU A 270 -8.19 16.13 25.66
CA LEU A 270 -7.29 15.88 24.54
C LEU A 270 -7.38 16.96 23.45
N GLN A 271 -7.83 18.17 23.78
CA GLN A 271 -8.06 19.26 22.81
C GLN A 271 -6.85 19.50 21.89
N LYS A 272 -5.62 19.52 22.44
CA LYS A 272 -4.39 19.68 21.64
C LYS A 272 -4.23 18.61 20.55
N VAL A 273 -4.64 17.37 20.84
CA VAL A 273 -4.60 16.26 19.87
C VAL A 273 -5.66 16.47 18.79
N TRP A 274 -6.87 16.86 19.18
CA TRP A 274 -7.94 17.11 18.21
C TRP A 274 -7.65 18.31 17.32
N ASP A 275 -7.05 19.36 17.85
CA ASP A 275 -6.64 20.54 17.09
C ASP A 275 -5.50 20.20 16.12
N PHE A 276 -4.59 19.29 16.52
CA PHE A 276 -3.57 18.76 15.62
C PHE A 276 -4.17 17.98 14.43
N TYR A 277 -5.28 17.27 14.63
CA TYR A 277 -5.98 16.55 13.57
C TYR A 277 -7.16 17.34 12.96
N SER A 278 -7.18 18.66 13.11
CA SER A 278 -8.28 19.52 12.63
C SER A 278 -8.10 20.01 11.19
N GLY A 279 -9.22 20.20 10.50
CA GLY A 279 -9.30 20.73 9.13
C GLY A 279 -8.65 19.85 8.07
N LYS A 280 -8.35 20.46 6.92
CA LYS A 280 -7.73 19.80 5.75
C LYS A 280 -6.42 19.08 6.08
N PRO A 281 -5.43 19.68 6.78
CA PRO A 281 -4.21 18.96 7.19
C PRO A 281 -4.53 17.85 8.19
N GLY A 282 -5.58 18.03 8.99
CA GLY A 282 -6.05 17.05 9.95
C GLY A 282 -6.44 15.73 9.33
N ILE A 283 -7.27 15.75 8.28
CA ILE A 283 -7.62 14.55 7.51
C ILE A 283 -6.37 13.89 6.94
N GLY A 284 -5.48 14.66 6.30
CA GLY A 284 -4.24 14.09 5.74
C GLY A 284 -3.35 13.46 6.81
N ARG A 285 -3.26 14.08 8.00
CA ARG A 285 -2.53 13.51 9.14
C ARG A 285 -3.15 12.21 9.64
N ILE A 286 -4.49 12.09 9.66
CA ILE A 286 -5.15 10.83 10.03
C ILE A 286 -4.78 9.72 9.04
N VAL A 287 -4.83 10.02 7.74
CA VAL A 287 -4.43 9.07 6.69
C VAL A 287 -2.98 8.65 6.86
N GLN A 288 -2.05 9.61 7.01
CA GLN A 288 -0.64 9.31 7.21
C GLN A 288 -0.36 8.54 8.51
N THR A 289 -1.09 8.82 9.60
CA THR A 289 -0.97 8.07 10.84
C THR A 289 -1.42 6.61 10.63
N SER A 290 -2.46 6.36 9.83
CA SER A 290 -2.88 4.99 9.51
C SER A 290 -1.80 4.20 8.76
N PHE A 291 -1.03 4.89 7.90
CA PHE A 291 0.08 4.30 7.17
C PHE A 291 1.16 3.78 8.13
N ILE A 292 1.57 4.62 9.09
CA ILE A 292 2.60 4.26 10.08
C ILE A 292 2.31 2.92 10.78
N PHE A 293 1.05 2.70 11.20
CA PHE A 293 0.67 1.46 11.86
C PHE A 293 0.56 0.27 10.90
N TYR A 294 -0.03 0.49 9.72
CA TYR A 294 -0.26 -0.57 8.74
C TYR A 294 1.05 -1.21 8.26
N GLY A 295 2.04 -0.38 7.92
CA GLY A 295 3.22 -0.85 7.23
C GLY A 295 4.05 -1.87 8.02
N GLY A 296 4.45 -1.51 9.24
CA GLY A 296 5.25 -2.39 10.09
C GLY A 296 4.54 -3.70 10.45
N ILE A 297 3.22 -3.64 10.68
CA ILE A 297 2.41 -4.82 10.98
C ILE A 297 2.37 -5.75 9.78
N THR A 298 2.13 -5.22 8.58
CA THR A 298 1.94 -6.02 7.36
C THR A 298 3.22 -6.73 6.94
N THR A 299 4.37 -6.04 6.92
CA THR A 299 5.66 -6.69 6.62
C THR A 299 5.98 -7.77 7.64
N THR A 300 5.82 -7.48 8.93
CA THR A 300 6.10 -8.46 10.01
C THR A 300 5.23 -9.70 9.86
N PHE A 301 3.93 -9.50 9.60
CA PHE A 301 2.96 -10.57 9.39
C PHE A 301 3.35 -11.48 8.22
N LEU A 302 3.62 -10.91 7.05
CA LEU A 302 4.00 -11.66 5.85
C LEU A 302 5.34 -12.38 6.03
N THR A 303 6.35 -11.72 6.59
CA THR A 303 7.65 -12.34 6.90
C THR A 303 7.52 -13.50 7.88
N TYR A 304 6.71 -13.34 8.94
CA TYR A 304 6.51 -14.39 9.93
C TYR A 304 5.93 -15.66 9.31
N PHE A 305 4.83 -15.54 8.57
CA PHE A 305 4.17 -16.71 7.99
C PHE A 305 4.96 -17.30 6.81
N SER A 306 5.69 -16.47 6.05
CA SER A 306 6.63 -16.93 5.03
C SER A 306 7.69 -17.87 5.61
N ILE A 307 8.34 -17.45 6.69
CA ILE A 307 9.36 -18.26 7.37
C ILE A 307 8.74 -19.49 8.04
N HIS A 308 7.59 -19.33 8.70
CA HIS A 308 6.94 -20.42 9.42
C HIS A 308 6.49 -21.57 8.50
N PHE A 309 5.89 -21.24 7.35
CA PHE A 309 5.42 -22.22 6.37
C PHE A 309 6.46 -22.53 5.28
N ASN A 310 7.65 -21.92 5.34
CA ASN A 310 8.73 -22.08 4.36
C ASN A 310 8.29 -21.79 2.91
N VAL A 311 7.50 -20.73 2.72
CA VAL A 311 6.97 -20.33 1.41
C VAL A 311 7.42 -18.93 1.01
N PHE A 312 7.82 -18.78 -0.25
CA PHE A 312 8.38 -17.57 -0.85
C PHE A 312 7.81 -17.37 -2.26
N ASP A 313 8.19 -16.33 -2.99
CA ASP A 313 7.80 -16.26 -4.41
C ASP A 313 8.44 -17.43 -5.17
N GLY A 314 7.66 -18.04 -6.06
CA GLY A 314 8.04 -19.21 -6.83
C GLY A 314 7.79 -20.53 -6.13
N THR A 315 7.66 -20.57 -4.79
CA THR A 315 7.29 -21.80 -4.09
C THR A 315 5.94 -22.29 -4.64
N PHE A 316 5.83 -23.58 -4.98
CA PHE A 316 4.68 -24.19 -5.65
C PHE A 316 4.16 -23.46 -6.92
N GLY A 317 5.01 -22.63 -7.57
CA GLY A 317 4.59 -21.84 -8.73
C GLY A 317 3.57 -20.76 -8.39
N ARG A 318 3.76 -20.06 -7.26
CA ARG A 318 2.92 -18.93 -6.83
C ARG A 318 3.77 -17.81 -6.22
N THR A 319 3.20 -16.61 -6.16
CA THR A 319 3.75 -15.52 -5.32
C THR A 319 3.67 -15.89 -3.84
N LEU A 320 4.40 -15.17 -3.00
CA LEU A 320 4.36 -15.27 -1.55
C LEU A 320 2.91 -15.19 -1.05
N VAL A 321 2.16 -14.20 -1.51
CA VAL A 321 0.74 -14.02 -1.13
C VAL A 321 -0.09 -15.19 -1.62
N GLY A 322 0.14 -15.66 -2.85
CA GLY A 322 -0.54 -16.82 -3.41
C GLY A 322 -0.27 -18.11 -2.63
N ASN A 323 0.94 -18.29 -2.11
CA ASN A 323 1.29 -19.42 -1.25
C ASN A 323 0.66 -19.33 0.13
N LEU A 324 0.68 -18.14 0.74
CA LEU A 324 0.09 -17.93 2.06
C LEU A 324 -1.44 -18.01 2.07
N ALA A 325 -2.09 -17.76 0.92
CA ALA A 325 -3.53 -17.81 0.79
C ALA A 325 -4.09 -19.19 0.40
N PHE A 326 -3.23 -20.14 -0.01
CA PHE A 326 -3.62 -21.47 -0.49
C PHE A 326 -3.90 -22.43 0.67
#